data_AF-A0A9D6SGV9-F1
#
_entry.id   AF-A0A9D6SGV9-F1
#
_cell.length_a   1.000
_cell.length_b   1.000
_cell.length_c   1.000
_cell.angle_alpha   90.00
_cell.angle_beta   90.00
_cell.angle_gamma   90.00
#
_symmetry.space_group_name_H-M   'P 1'
#
loop_
_entity.id
_entity.type
_entity.pdbx_description
1 polymer ?
#
loop_
_entity_poly.entity_id
_entity_poly.type
_entity_poly.pdbx_seq_one_letter_code
_entity_poly.pdbx_strand_id
1 'polypeptide(L)'
;MPSKKSVVPILILPFLLFLLAWMVQAAEQAKPPVTLILKGSPMGAVKFEHKLHVERVAGKCDTCHHASKPEKPATAAQQACRDCHTKPSQPGMKTATQAAFHNPMAKSGTCIDCHLKSNAAGKAAPVTCGKCHIKANG
;
A
#
# COMPACT_ATOMS: atom_id res chain seq x y z
N MET A 1 48.16 39.72 -24.78
CA MET A 1 47.67 38.38 -24.42
C MET A 1 46.64 38.52 -23.30
N PRO A 2 45.33 38.37 -23.53
CA PRO A 2 44.35 38.47 -22.45
C PRO A 2 44.27 37.14 -21.69
N SER A 3 44.37 37.23 -20.37
CA SER A 3 44.29 36.14 -19.40
C SER A 3 42.92 35.45 -19.47
N LYS A 4 42.93 34.14 -19.79
CA LYS A 4 41.78 33.24 -19.71
C LYS A 4 41.41 33.03 -18.23
N LYS A 5 40.59 33.93 -17.69
CA LYS A 5 40.01 33.79 -16.35
C LYS A 5 39.07 32.57 -16.40
N SER A 6 39.39 31.55 -15.62
CA SER A 6 38.66 30.28 -15.58
C SER A 6 37.16 30.52 -15.33
N VAL A 7 36.34 30.36 -16.37
CA VAL A 7 34.86 30.38 -16.33
C VAL A 7 34.27 29.05 -15.84
N VAL A 8 35.14 28.06 -15.60
CA VAL A 8 34.81 26.70 -15.13
C VAL A 8 34.05 26.67 -13.78
N PRO A 9 34.38 27.45 -12.73
CA PRO A 9 33.67 27.36 -11.45
C PRO A 9 32.27 27.98 -11.45
N ILE A 10 31.93 28.82 -12.45
CA ILE A 10 30.64 29.52 -12.53
C ILE A 10 29.53 28.61 -13.09
N LEU A 11 29.87 27.59 -13.89
CA LEU A 11 28.90 26.64 -14.46
C LEU A 11 28.65 25.40 -13.58
N ILE A 12 29.57 25.07 -12.66
CA ILE A 12 29.48 23.88 -11.81
C ILE A 12 28.45 24.08 -10.68
N LEU A 13 28.38 25.28 -10.12
CA LEU A 13 27.46 25.60 -9.01
C LEU A 13 25.97 25.49 -9.38
N PRO A 14 25.48 26.07 -10.52
CA PRO A 14 24.08 25.88 -10.91
C PRO A 14 23.77 24.43 -11.29
N PHE A 15 24.73 23.68 -11.85
CA PHE A 15 24.55 22.27 -12.19
C PHE A 15 24.43 21.37 -10.94
N LEU A 16 25.23 21.62 -9.90
CA LEU A 16 25.12 20.95 -8.61
C LEU A 16 23.81 21.29 -7.89
N LEU A 17 23.37 22.55 -7.94
CA LEU A 17 22.08 22.95 -7.38
C LEU A 17 20.91 22.30 -8.12
N PHE A 18 21.01 22.14 -9.45
CA PHE A 18 20.01 21.45 -10.25
C PHE A 18 19.98 19.94 -9.97
N LEU A 19 21.15 19.31 -9.76
CA LEU A 19 21.27 17.90 -9.34
C LEU A 19 20.69 17.67 -7.94
N LEU A 20 20.97 18.56 -6.98
CA LEU A 20 20.35 18.47 -5.65
C LEU A 20 18.83 18.61 -5.73
N ALA A 21 18.32 19.55 -6.53
CA ALA A 21 16.87 19.71 -6.71
C ALA A 21 16.22 18.45 -7.31
N TRP A 22 16.86 17.80 -8.29
CA TRP A 22 16.36 16.55 -8.87
C TRP A 22 16.36 15.37 -7.90
N MET A 23 17.33 15.30 -6.97
CA MET A 23 17.36 14.26 -5.95
C MET A 23 16.26 14.40 -4.90
N VAL A 24 15.81 15.63 -4.60
CA VAL A 24 14.73 15.86 -3.63
C VAL A 24 13.36 15.38 -4.17
N GLN A 25 13.11 15.50 -5.47
CA GLN A 25 11.84 15.06 -6.08
C GLN A 25 11.66 13.53 -6.15
N ALA A 26 12.74 12.74 -6.04
CA ALA A 26 12.66 11.28 -6.09
C ALA A 26 12.15 10.65 -4.77
N ALA A 27 12.09 11.41 -3.67
CA ALA A 27 11.77 10.88 -2.34
C ALA A 27 10.34 11.16 -1.85
N GLU A 28 9.54 11.98 -2.55
CA GLU A 28 8.22 12.36 -2.08
C GLU A 28 7.17 11.31 -2.48
N GLN A 29 7.10 10.21 -1.73
CA GLN A 29 5.91 9.36 -1.78
C GLN A 29 4.73 10.14 -1.20
N ALA A 30 3.65 10.28 -1.97
CA ALA A 30 2.43 10.94 -1.51
C ALA A 30 2.00 10.37 -0.15
N LYS A 31 1.70 11.24 0.82
CA LYS A 31 1.26 10.82 2.15
C LYS A 31 0.06 9.89 1.99
N PRO A 32 0.11 8.68 2.57
CA PRO A 32 -0.98 7.75 2.37
C PRO A 32 -2.26 8.26 3.05
N PRO A 33 -3.44 7.99 2.47
CA PRO A 33 -4.70 8.34 3.11
C PRO A 33 -4.80 7.70 4.49
N VAL A 34 -5.21 8.49 5.49
CA VAL A 34 -5.32 8.05 6.88
C VAL A 34 -6.39 6.97 7.05
N THR A 35 -7.49 7.13 6.31
CA THR A 35 -8.65 6.24 6.30
C THR A 35 -9.10 6.01 4.85
N LEU A 36 -9.45 4.77 4.51
CA LEU A 36 -9.96 4.36 3.20
C LEU A 36 -11.33 3.70 3.35
N ILE A 37 -12.22 3.92 2.38
CA ILE A 37 -13.51 3.23 2.31
C ILE A 37 -13.43 2.18 1.19
N LEU A 38 -13.32 0.91 1.57
CA LEU A 38 -13.30 -0.21 0.64
C LEU A 38 -14.73 -0.54 0.22
N LYS A 39 -15.12 -0.04 -0.95
CA LYS A 39 -16.45 -0.27 -1.57
C LYS A 39 -16.47 -1.56 -2.39
N GLY A 40 -17.68 -2.02 -2.75
CA GLY A 40 -17.89 -3.12 -3.71
C GLY A 40 -18.25 -4.47 -3.08
N SER A 41 -18.35 -4.57 -1.76
CA SER A 41 -18.95 -5.74 -1.11
C SER A 41 -20.49 -5.62 -1.10
N PRO A 42 -21.23 -6.70 -1.40
CA PRO A 42 -22.68 -6.72 -1.25
C PRO A 42 -23.16 -6.56 0.20
N MET A 43 -22.28 -6.77 1.20
CA MET A 43 -22.59 -6.58 2.62
C MET A 43 -22.38 -5.14 3.10
N GLY A 44 -21.99 -4.22 2.21
CA GLY A 44 -21.65 -2.84 2.54
C GLY A 44 -20.15 -2.57 2.61
N ALA A 45 -19.80 -1.29 2.58
CA ALA A 45 -18.41 -0.85 2.54
C ALA A 45 -17.67 -1.13 3.85
N VAL A 46 -16.35 -1.29 3.76
CA VAL A 46 -15.47 -1.49 4.92
C VAL A 46 -14.60 -0.25 5.09
N LYS A 47 -14.73 0.42 6.23
CA LYS A 47 -13.80 1.48 6.62
C LYS A 47 -12.48 0.85 7.08
N PHE A 48 -11.39 1.24 6.45
CA PHE A 48 -10.04 0.76 6.71
C PHE A 48 -9.16 1.91 7.20
N GLU A 49 -8.73 1.84 8.45
CA GLU A 49 -7.86 2.84 9.09
C GLU A 49 -6.40 2.54 8.76
N HIS A 50 -5.89 3.03 7.63
CA HIS A 50 -4.54 2.70 7.15
C HIS A 50 -3.45 3.13 8.12
N LYS A 51 -3.56 4.33 8.73
CA LYS A 51 -2.58 4.78 9.74
C LYS A 51 -2.46 3.78 10.90
N LEU A 52 -3.59 3.31 11.44
CA LEU A 52 -3.61 2.33 12.52
C LEU A 52 -2.95 1.01 12.11
N HIS A 53 -3.18 0.56 10.86
CA HIS A 53 -2.60 -0.69 10.38
C HIS A 53 -1.09 -0.57 10.13
N VAL A 54 -0.60 0.57 9.64
CA VAL A 54 0.84 0.86 9.50
C VAL A 54 1.53 0.77 10.86
N GLU A 55 0.94 1.34 11.92
CA GLU A 55 1.45 1.24 13.28
C GLU A 55 1.44 -0.21 13.79
N ARG A 56 0.36 -0.96 13.54
CA ARG A 56 0.21 -2.37 13.94
C ARG A 56 1.25 -3.30 13.28
N VAL A 57 1.68 -2.99 12.06
CA VAL A 57 2.68 -3.76 11.32
C VAL A 57 4.09 -3.16 11.41
N ALA A 58 4.30 -2.18 12.30
CA ALA A 58 5.57 -1.50 12.50
C ALA A 58 6.19 -0.96 11.19
N GLY A 59 5.37 -0.38 10.32
CA GLY A 59 5.81 0.20 9.05
C GLY A 59 6.12 -0.79 7.93
N LYS A 60 5.90 -2.10 8.13
CA LYS A 60 6.10 -3.13 7.10
C LYS A 60 4.99 -3.10 6.04
N CYS A 61 5.14 -2.22 5.05
CA CYS A 61 4.17 -2.00 3.96
C CYS A 61 3.87 -3.27 3.14
N ASP A 62 4.86 -4.14 3.01
CA ASP A 62 4.80 -5.42 2.28
C ASP A 62 3.93 -6.49 2.94
N THR A 63 3.53 -6.28 4.20
CA THR A 63 2.52 -7.12 4.88
C THR A 63 1.20 -7.14 4.12
N CYS A 64 0.84 -6.03 3.47
CA CYS A 64 -0.38 -5.90 2.67
C CYS A 64 -0.05 -5.69 1.19
N HIS A 65 0.90 -4.82 0.89
CA HIS A 65 1.31 -4.53 -0.48
C HIS A 65 2.45 -5.44 -0.92
N HIS A 66 2.07 -6.67 -1.21
CA HIS A 66 3.00 -7.69 -1.68
C HIS A 66 3.40 -7.47 -3.14
N ALA A 67 4.57 -7.99 -3.51
CA ALA A 67 4.93 -8.11 -4.92
C ALA A 67 3.94 -9.05 -5.64
N SER A 68 3.58 -8.72 -6.88
CA SER A 68 2.69 -9.55 -7.69
C SER A 68 3.34 -10.90 -8.04
N LYS A 69 4.67 -10.95 -8.11
CA LYS A 69 5.46 -12.16 -8.37
C LYS A 69 6.69 -12.22 -7.46
N PRO A 70 7.07 -13.40 -6.92
CA PRO A 70 8.29 -13.53 -6.11
C PRO A 70 9.55 -13.12 -6.86
N GLU A 71 9.59 -13.35 -8.18
CA GLU A 71 10.77 -13.11 -9.02
C GLU A 71 10.90 -11.65 -9.49
N LYS A 72 9.93 -10.78 -9.15
CA LYS A 72 9.96 -9.35 -9.49
C LYS A 72 9.62 -8.52 -8.25
N PRO A 73 10.61 -7.85 -7.64
CA PRO A 73 10.35 -6.86 -6.60
C PRO A 73 9.35 -5.83 -7.10
N ALA A 74 8.47 -5.35 -6.22
CA ALA A 74 7.55 -4.27 -6.56
C ALA A 74 8.36 -3.03 -7.00
N THR A 75 8.14 -2.58 -8.24
CA THR A 75 8.81 -1.40 -8.82
C THR A 75 7.98 -0.12 -8.72
N ALA A 76 6.76 -0.20 -8.17
CA ALA A 76 5.82 0.90 -8.00
C ALA A 76 5.37 1.05 -6.54
N ALA A 77 5.00 2.28 -6.16
CA ALA A 77 4.94 2.76 -4.78
C ALA A 77 3.94 2.04 -3.87
N GLN A 78 2.71 1.77 -4.32
CA GLN A 78 1.65 0.92 -3.76
C GLN A 78 0.44 0.93 -4.72
N GLN A 79 -0.32 -0.16 -4.88
CA GLN A 79 -1.52 -0.24 -5.75
C GLN A 79 -2.74 -0.75 -4.98
N ALA A 80 -3.95 -0.48 -5.49
CA ALA A 80 -5.17 -0.99 -4.87
C ALA A 80 -5.33 -2.48 -5.18
N CYS A 81 -5.72 -3.29 -4.19
CA CYS A 81 -5.86 -4.74 -4.35
C CYS A 81 -6.75 -5.10 -5.54
N ARG A 82 -7.81 -4.30 -5.77
CA ARG A 82 -8.82 -4.52 -6.82
C ARG A 82 -8.33 -4.23 -8.23
N ASP A 83 -7.18 -3.61 -8.39
CA ASP A 83 -6.58 -3.36 -9.71
C ASP A 83 -6.09 -4.67 -10.35
N CYS A 84 -5.73 -5.66 -9.53
CA CYS A 84 -5.33 -7.00 -10.00
C CYS A 84 -6.26 -8.11 -9.49
N HIS A 85 -6.70 -8.07 -8.23
CA HIS A 85 -7.66 -9.03 -7.68
C HIS A 85 -9.07 -8.63 -8.09
N THR A 86 -9.51 -9.09 -9.25
CA THR A 86 -10.82 -8.79 -9.84
C THR A 86 -11.82 -9.94 -9.68
N LYS A 87 -13.08 -9.67 -10.04
CA LYS A 87 -14.13 -10.68 -10.26
C LYS A 87 -14.78 -10.38 -11.62
N PRO A 88 -14.66 -11.25 -12.64
CA PRO A 88 -13.94 -12.54 -12.63
C PRO A 88 -12.43 -12.37 -12.40
N SER A 89 -11.74 -13.43 -11.95
CA SER A 89 -10.29 -13.41 -11.71
C SER A 89 -9.53 -13.31 -13.03
N GLN A 90 -8.45 -12.52 -13.07
CA GLN A 90 -7.57 -12.46 -14.24
C GLN A 90 -6.69 -13.71 -14.36
N PRO A 91 -6.25 -14.09 -15.58
CA PRO A 91 -5.30 -15.17 -15.78
C PRO A 91 -4.01 -14.97 -14.95
N GLY A 92 -3.54 -16.03 -14.30
CA GLY A 92 -2.33 -16.01 -13.47
C GLY A 92 -2.52 -15.43 -12.05
N MET A 93 -3.71 -14.95 -11.70
CA MET A 93 -4.01 -14.52 -10.33
C MET A 93 -4.37 -15.70 -9.43
N LYS A 94 -3.76 -15.76 -8.24
CA LYS A 94 -4.05 -16.80 -7.24
C LYS A 94 -5.41 -16.64 -6.56
N THR A 95 -5.92 -15.42 -6.49
CA THR A 95 -7.16 -15.09 -5.78
C THR A 95 -7.97 -14.03 -6.52
N ALA A 96 -9.28 -14.22 -6.54
CA ALA A 96 -10.24 -13.18 -6.94
C ALA A 96 -10.38 -12.10 -5.87
N THR A 97 -11.09 -10.99 -6.18
CA THR A 97 -11.27 -9.83 -5.29
C THR A 97 -11.59 -10.20 -3.84
N GLN A 98 -12.63 -11.00 -3.61
CA GLN A 98 -13.07 -11.32 -2.26
C GLN A 98 -12.00 -12.10 -1.50
N ALA A 99 -11.46 -13.16 -2.11
CA ALA A 99 -10.50 -14.07 -1.50
C ALA A 99 -9.15 -13.40 -1.16
N ALA A 100 -8.82 -12.27 -1.81
CA ALA A 100 -7.67 -11.46 -1.42
C ALA A 100 -7.83 -10.83 -0.02
N PHE A 101 -9.07 -10.51 0.39
CA PHE A 101 -9.39 -9.98 1.71
C PHE A 101 -9.78 -11.09 2.69
N HIS A 102 -10.77 -11.90 2.30
CA HIS A 102 -11.25 -13.04 3.06
C HIS A 102 -12.00 -14.10 2.23
N ASN A 103 -12.01 -15.34 2.68
CA ASN A 103 -12.88 -16.38 2.14
C ASN A 103 -14.36 -16.15 2.53
N PRO A 104 -15.34 -16.83 1.92
CA PRO A 104 -16.77 -16.62 2.22
C PRO A 104 -17.16 -16.82 3.71
N MET A 105 -16.37 -17.58 4.47
CA MET A 105 -16.61 -17.84 5.89
C MET A 105 -15.81 -16.92 6.83
N ALA A 106 -15.07 -15.93 6.29
CA ALA A 106 -14.16 -15.07 7.05
C ALA A 106 -13.15 -15.86 7.92
N LYS A 107 -12.61 -16.96 7.39
CA LYS A 107 -11.63 -17.82 8.09
C LYS A 107 -10.21 -17.75 7.54
N SER A 108 -10.02 -17.20 6.35
CA SER A 108 -8.70 -17.02 5.74
C SER A 108 -8.68 -15.82 4.82
N GLY A 109 -7.49 -15.29 4.50
CA GLY A 109 -7.25 -14.14 3.63
C GLY A 109 -6.48 -13.04 4.35
N THR A 110 -5.87 -12.11 3.61
CA THR A 110 -4.88 -11.15 4.14
C THR A 110 -5.34 -10.44 5.42
N CYS A 111 -6.59 -9.97 5.46
CA CYS A 111 -7.15 -9.27 6.61
C CYS A 111 -7.39 -10.23 7.79
N ILE A 112 -8.03 -11.37 7.51
CA ILE A 112 -8.47 -12.33 8.52
C ILE A 112 -7.30 -13.07 9.14
N ASP A 113 -6.30 -13.48 8.36
CA ASP A 113 -5.16 -14.25 8.85
C ASP A 113 -4.38 -13.46 9.91
N CYS A 114 -4.12 -12.18 9.66
CA CYS A 114 -3.46 -11.30 10.64
C CYS A 114 -4.34 -11.04 11.87
N HIS A 115 -5.65 -10.84 11.68
CA HIS A 115 -6.57 -10.62 12.80
C HIS A 115 -6.70 -11.86 13.69
N LEU A 116 -6.81 -13.06 13.11
CA LEU A 116 -6.83 -14.33 13.86
C LEU A 116 -5.52 -14.54 14.64
N LYS A 117 -4.37 -14.27 14.02
CA LYS A 117 -3.07 -14.31 14.70
C LYS A 117 -2.99 -13.30 15.85
N SER A 118 -3.51 -12.09 15.64
CA SER A 118 -3.58 -11.06 16.69
C SER A 118 -4.47 -11.48 17.84
N ASN A 119 -5.59 -12.15 17.56
CA ASN A 119 -6.52 -12.65 18.57
C ASN A 119 -5.93 -13.81 19.37
N ALA A 120 -5.21 -14.72 18.71
CA ALA A 120 -4.43 -15.75 19.39
C ALA A 120 -3.36 -15.17 20.34
N ALA A 121 -2.86 -13.97 20.04
CA ALA A 121 -1.96 -13.20 20.91
C ALA A 121 -2.70 -12.32 21.95
N GLY A 122 -3.99 -12.58 22.19
CA GLY A 122 -4.79 -11.88 23.21
C GLY A 122 -5.30 -10.50 22.82
N LYS A 123 -5.22 -10.11 21.54
CA LYS A 123 -5.80 -8.85 21.05
C LYS A 123 -7.26 -9.03 20.61
N ALA A 124 -7.96 -7.92 20.41
CA ALA A 124 -9.36 -7.91 19.96
C ALA A 124 -9.48 -7.35 18.54
N ALA A 125 -8.93 -8.05 17.56
CA ALA A 125 -9.08 -7.75 16.15
C ALA A 125 -10.41 -8.30 15.58
N PRO A 126 -11.10 -7.54 14.71
CA PRO A 126 -12.42 -7.93 14.23
C PRO A 126 -12.33 -9.09 13.23
N VAL A 127 -13.08 -10.17 13.48
CA VAL A 127 -13.13 -11.37 12.60
C VAL A 127 -14.55 -11.78 12.22
N THR A 128 -15.56 -11.07 12.72
CA THR A 128 -16.98 -11.33 12.40
C THR A 128 -17.48 -10.35 11.35
N CYS A 129 -18.40 -10.79 10.50
CA CYS A 129 -18.82 -10.04 9.30
C CYS A 129 -19.23 -8.60 9.60
N GLY A 130 -20.08 -8.39 10.62
CA GLY A 130 -20.62 -7.07 10.99
C GLY A 130 -19.63 -6.15 11.70
N LYS A 131 -18.44 -6.64 12.10
CA LYS A 131 -17.39 -5.79 12.67
C LYS A 131 -16.55 -5.09 11.59
N CYS A 132 -16.59 -5.58 10.35
CA CYS A 132 -15.96 -4.96 9.19
C CYS A 132 -17.01 -4.35 8.24
N HIS A 133 -18.04 -5.13 7.89
CA HIS A 133 -19.16 -4.70 7.05
C HIS A 133 -20.22 -3.96 7.88
N ILE A 134 -19.89 -2.74 8.27
CA ILE A 134 -20.79 -1.88 9.05
C ILE A 134 -21.69 -1.13 8.06
N LYS A 135 -23.02 -1.25 8.22
CA LYS A 135 -24.01 -0.60 7.33
C LYS A 135 -23.78 0.92 7.18
N ALA A 136 -23.33 1.59 8.24
CA ALA A 136 -23.08 3.04 8.24
C ALA A 136 -21.85 3.49 7.41
N ASN A 137 -21.03 2.56 6.91
CA ASN A 137 -19.88 2.91 6.06
C ASN A 137 -20.28 3.14 4.58
N GLY A 138 -21.48 2.70 4.19
CA GLY A 138 -21.96 2.65 2.81
C GLY A 138 -22.97 3.73 2.48
#